data_AF-A0A2X1HHC9-F1
#
_entry.id   AF-A0A2X1HHC9-F1
#
_cell.length_a   1.000
_cell.length_b   1.000
_cell.length_c   1.000
_cell.angle_alpha   90.00
_cell.angle_beta   90.00
_cell.angle_gamma   90.00
#
_symmetry.space_group_name_H-M   'P 1'
#
loop_
_entity.id
_entity.type
_entity.pdbx_description
1 polymer ?
#
loop_
_entity_poly.entity_id
_entity_poly.type
_entity_poly.pdbx_seq_one_letter_code
_entity_poly.pdbx_strand_id
1 'polypeptide(L)'
;MAFFPNAKDSFVVLYSHDTPIDTAYLDKNKTFLFNLNITEGELFNFETDGKYQYVYVEPKDSVVVYANALSFEESISFSGKGSAINNFLLSQSKMSDAQEEVLGSFILCHLCSTKTKVISLYQEENVSMMIFSN
;
A
#
# COMPACT_ATOMS: atom_id res chain seq x y z
N MET A 1 -9.60 -2.20 6.55
CA MET A 1 -10.81 -1.38 6.26
C MET A 1 -10.40 -0.23 5.37
N ALA A 2 -11.26 0.29 4.50
CA ALA A 2 -10.91 1.42 3.66
C ALA A 2 -12.10 2.36 3.39
N PHE A 3 -11.82 3.62 3.05
CA PHE A 3 -12.81 4.67 2.73
C PHE A 3 -12.44 5.45 1.47
N PHE A 4 -13.30 5.35 0.44
CA PHE A 4 -13.03 5.74 -0.95
C PHE A 4 -14.08 6.72 -1.50
N PRO A 5 -14.10 7.98 -1.04
CA PRO A 5 -15.06 8.97 -1.52
C PRO A 5 -14.86 9.26 -3.01
N ASN A 6 -15.97 9.60 -3.69
CA ASN A 6 -16.04 9.95 -5.11
C ASN A 6 -15.64 8.83 -6.09
N ALA A 7 -15.47 7.59 -5.63
CA ALA A 7 -15.29 6.44 -6.52
C ALA A 7 -16.52 6.25 -7.42
N LYS A 8 -16.27 6.17 -8.73
CA LYS A 8 -17.27 5.85 -9.76
C LYS A 8 -17.59 4.36 -9.75
N ASP A 9 -16.55 3.54 -9.62
CA ASP A 9 -16.70 2.10 -9.45
C ASP A 9 -17.36 1.77 -8.11
N SER A 10 -18.05 0.63 -8.12
CA SER A 10 -18.75 0.11 -6.95
C SER A 10 -17.93 -0.92 -6.20
N PHE A 11 -16.70 -1.21 -6.63
CA PHE A 11 -15.87 -2.26 -6.09
C PHE A 11 -14.37 -1.93 -6.14
N VAL A 12 -13.61 -2.72 -5.39
CA VAL A 12 -12.17 -2.74 -5.33
C VAL A 12 -11.73 -4.19 -5.47
N VAL A 13 -10.73 -4.45 -6.31
CA VAL A 13 -10.17 -5.79 -6.50
C VAL A 13 -8.84 -5.87 -5.76
N LEU A 14 -8.61 -6.95 -5.04
CA LEU A 14 -7.34 -7.24 -4.39
C LEU A 14 -6.60 -8.31 -5.18
N TYR A 15 -5.30 -8.06 -5.40
CA TYR A 15 -4.40 -8.93 -6.14
C TYR A 15 -3.24 -9.37 -5.24
N SER A 16 -2.80 -10.60 -5.47
CA SER A 16 -1.53 -11.15 -4.97
C SER A 16 -0.77 -11.69 -6.17
N HIS A 17 0.49 -11.28 -6.34
CA HIS A 17 1.34 -11.69 -7.47
C HIS A 17 0.62 -11.55 -8.83
N ASP A 18 0.01 -10.39 -9.07
CA ASP A 18 -0.76 -10.05 -10.28
C ASP A 18 -1.98 -10.95 -10.55
N THR A 19 -2.36 -11.78 -9.58
CA THR A 19 -3.54 -12.63 -9.65
C THR A 19 -4.64 -12.06 -8.75
N PRO A 20 -5.86 -11.81 -9.27
CA PRO A 20 -6.97 -11.35 -8.44
C PRO A 20 -7.38 -12.45 -7.45
N ILE A 21 -7.41 -12.11 -6.15
CA ILE A 21 -7.72 -13.05 -5.06
C ILE A 21 -9.01 -12.73 -4.33
N ASP A 22 -9.47 -11.47 -4.37
CA ASP A 22 -10.72 -11.04 -3.73
C ASP A 22 -11.28 -9.78 -4.40
N THR A 23 -12.56 -9.49 -4.16
CA THR A 23 -13.24 -8.27 -4.62
C THR A 23 -14.21 -7.80 -3.54
N ALA A 24 -14.02 -6.57 -3.08
CA ALA A 24 -14.88 -5.95 -2.09
C ALA A 24 -15.72 -4.84 -2.73
N TYR A 25 -17.02 -4.84 -2.45
CA TYR A 25 -17.93 -3.81 -2.93
C TYR A 25 -17.99 -2.64 -1.93
N LEU A 26 -18.06 -1.43 -2.45
CA LEU A 26 -18.24 -0.22 -1.66
C LEU A 26 -19.65 -0.21 -1.06
N ASP A 27 -19.74 -0.02 0.24
CA ASP A 27 -21.03 0.17 0.92
C ASP A 27 -21.59 1.57 0.65
N LYS A 28 -22.78 1.85 1.23
CA LYS A 28 -23.43 3.17 1.13
C LYS A 28 -22.55 4.33 1.64
N ASN A 29 -21.59 4.04 2.51
CA ASN A 29 -20.65 5.01 3.06
C ASN A 29 -19.33 5.03 2.28
N LYS A 30 -19.26 4.40 1.09
CA LYS A 30 -18.02 4.28 0.30
C LYS A 30 -16.88 3.60 1.07
N THR A 31 -17.22 2.69 1.96
CA THR A 31 -16.25 1.87 2.70
C THR A 31 -16.25 0.43 2.22
N PHE A 32 -15.12 -0.26 2.43
CA PHE A 32 -14.99 -1.69 2.19
C PHE A 32 -14.02 -2.35 3.16
N LEU A 33 -14.04 -3.69 3.20
CA LEU A 33 -13.19 -4.50 4.06
C LEU A 33 -12.74 -5.76 3.33
N PHE A 34 -11.43 -5.97 3.30
CA PHE A 34 -10.82 -7.27 3.00
C PHE A 34 -10.45 -7.97 4.30
N ASN A 35 -10.79 -9.26 4.41
CA ASN A 35 -10.38 -10.12 5.52
C ASN A 35 -9.39 -11.15 5.00
N LEU A 36 -8.12 -10.96 5.32
CA LEU A 36 -7.04 -11.82 4.82
C LEU A 36 -6.65 -12.83 5.89
N ASN A 37 -6.57 -14.11 5.49
CA ASN A 37 -6.05 -15.17 6.34
C ASN A 37 -4.65 -15.57 5.85
N ILE A 38 -3.67 -14.73 6.21
CA ILE A 38 -2.26 -14.92 5.83
C ILE A 38 -1.46 -15.47 7.02
N THR A 39 -0.55 -16.38 6.74
CA THR A 39 0.36 -16.95 7.75
C THR A 39 1.64 -16.14 7.91
N GLU A 40 1.90 -15.24 6.96
CA GLU A 40 3.13 -14.47 6.90
C GLU A 40 2.89 -13.12 6.22
N GLY A 41 3.76 -12.13 6.44
CA GLY A 41 3.62 -10.82 5.80
C GLY A 41 3.81 -10.89 4.29
N GLU A 42 2.90 -10.25 3.55
CA GLU A 42 2.82 -10.32 2.09
C GLU A 42 2.48 -8.95 1.48
N LEU A 43 3.00 -8.71 0.28
CA LEU A 43 2.70 -7.51 -0.51
C LEU A 43 1.52 -7.81 -1.44
N PHE A 44 0.46 -7.04 -1.29
CA PHE A 44 -0.70 -7.04 -2.17
C PHE A 44 -0.75 -5.74 -2.97
N ASN A 45 -1.56 -5.72 -4.01
CA ASN A 45 -2.00 -4.51 -4.68
C ASN A 45 -3.52 -4.52 -4.77
N PHE A 46 -4.14 -3.38 -4.52
CA PHE A 46 -5.56 -3.20 -4.76
C PHE A 46 -5.79 -2.24 -5.92
N GLU A 47 -6.88 -2.46 -6.64
CA GLU A 47 -7.25 -1.71 -7.83
C GLU A 47 -8.68 -1.18 -7.72
N THR A 48 -8.87 0.06 -8.17
CA THR A 48 -10.19 0.66 -8.36
C THR A 48 -10.10 1.73 -9.45
N ASP A 49 -11.07 1.77 -10.37
CA ASP A 49 -11.12 2.75 -11.46
C ASP A 49 -9.79 2.83 -12.25
N GLY A 50 -9.14 1.67 -12.47
CA GLY A 50 -7.85 1.56 -13.16
C GLY A 50 -6.65 2.09 -12.39
N LYS A 51 -6.82 2.46 -11.11
CA LYS A 51 -5.75 2.95 -10.23
C LYS A 51 -5.28 1.85 -9.31
N TYR A 52 -3.97 1.67 -9.25
CA TYR A 52 -3.34 0.62 -8.47
C TYR A 52 -2.59 1.21 -7.29
N GLN A 53 -2.63 0.51 -6.15
CA GLN A 53 -1.79 0.84 -5.02
C GLN A 53 -1.34 -0.42 -4.29
N TYR A 54 -0.06 -0.46 -3.93
CA TYR A 54 0.51 -1.49 -3.10
C TYR A 54 0.15 -1.32 -1.62
N VAL A 55 -0.08 -2.44 -0.96
CA VAL A 55 -0.29 -2.55 0.48
C VAL A 55 0.43 -3.78 1.02
N TYR A 56 1.28 -3.60 2.02
CA TYR A 56 1.92 -4.67 2.76
C TYR A 56 1.09 -4.98 4.02
N VAL A 57 0.80 -6.26 4.24
CA VAL A 57 -0.05 -6.72 5.35
C VAL A 57 0.67 -7.83 6.10
N GLU A 58 0.69 -7.75 7.43
CA GLU A 58 1.21 -8.80 8.31
C GLU A 58 0.11 -9.60 9.02
N PRO A 59 0.38 -10.84 9.46
CA PRO A 59 -0.57 -11.60 10.27
C PRO A 59 -0.93 -10.84 11.54
N LYS A 60 -2.23 -10.79 11.86
CA LYS A 60 -2.77 -10.05 13.03
C LYS A 60 -2.52 -8.54 12.98
N ASP A 61 -2.31 -8.01 11.79
CA ASP A 61 -2.24 -6.58 11.54
C ASP A 61 -3.59 -6.02 11.08
N SER A 62 -3.73 -4.70 11.20
CA SER A 62 -4.83 -3.96 10.61
C SER A 62 -4.27 -2.76 9.87
N VAL A 63 -4.62 -2.67 8.59
CA VAL A 63 -4.32 -1.53 7.74
C VAL A 63 -5.63 -0.86 7.37
N VAL A 64 -5.66 0.45 7.55
CA VAL A 64 -6.77 1.29 7.15
C VAL A 64 -6.32 2.22 6.04
N VAL A 65 -7.00 2.17 4.89
CA VAL A 65 -6.67 2.97 3.70
C VAL A 65 -7.72 4.06 3.50
N TYR A 66 -7.29 5.30 3.34
CA TYR A 66 -8.14 6.41 2.93
C TYR A 66 -7.66 6.90 1.57
N ALA A 67 -8.54 7.05 0.58
CA ALA A 67 -8.19 7.62 -0.72
C ALA A 67 -9.39 8.31 -1.39
N ASN A 68 -9.24 9.55 -1.86
CA ASN A 68 -10.24 10.21 -2.69
C ASN A 68 -10.03 9.82 -4.16
N ALA A 69 -11.02 9.17 -4.77
CA ALA A 69 -10.87 8.66 -6.14
C ALA A 69 -10.59 9.76 -7.18
N LEU A 70 -11.03 11.00 -6.96
CA LEU A 70 -10.76 12.12 -7.87
C LEU A 70 -9.28 12.57 -7.85
N SER A 71 -8.61 12.43 -6.71
CA SER A 71 -7.22 12.84 -6.48
C SER A 71 -6.43 11.72 -5.81
N PHE A 72 -6.54 10.51 -6.35
CA PHE A 72 -6.12 9.27 -5.70
C PHE A 72 -4.66 9.30 -5.22
N GLU A 73 -3.72 9.62 -6.10
CA GLU A 73 -2.28 9.61 -5.76
C GLU A 73 -1.93 10.64 -4.69
N GLU A 74 -2.57 11.81 -4.72
CA GLU A 74 -2.33 12.89 -3.75
C GLU A 74 -2.99 12.62 -2.40
N SER A 75 -4.17 11.97 -2.41
CA SER A 75 -5.03 11.85 -1.23
C SER A 75 -4.88 10.54 -0.46
N ILE A 76 -4.18 9.55 -1.02
CA ILE A 76 -4.05 8.25 -0.38
C ILE A 76 -3.20 8.32 0.90
N SER A 77 -3.66 7.64 1.94
CA SER A 77 -2.97 7.53 3.23
C SER A 77 -3.28 6.23 3.95
N PHE A 78 -2.34 5.79 4.79
CA PHE A 78 -2.46 4.58 5.59
C PHE A 78 -2.46 4.89 7.09
N SER A 79 -3.32 4.19 7.83
CA SER A 79 -3.41 4.22 9.29
C SER A 79 -3.61 2.81 9.87
N GLY A 80 -3.58 2.66 11.19
CA GLY A 80 -3.56 1.36 11.86
C GLY A 80 -2.14 0.86 12.16
N LYS A 81 -2.03 -0.39 12.59
CA LYS A 81 -0.77 -0.96 13.10
C LYS A 81 0.26 -1.17 11.97
N GLY A 82 -0.17 -1.51 10.76
CA GLY A 82 0.70 -1.64 9.57
C GLY A 82 0.99 -0.36 8.82
N SER A 83 0.51 0.78 9.30
CA SER A 83 0.58 2.04 8.56
C SER A 83 2.00 2.52 8.28
N ALA A 84 2.95 2.25 9.17
CA ALA A 84 4.31 2.78 9.04
C ALA A 84 5.03 2.24 7.79
N ILE A 85 4.96 0.92 7.55
CA ILE A 85 5.54 0.29 6.35
C ILE A 85 4.79 0.77 5.10
N ASN A 86 3.46 0.86 5.16
CA ASN A 86 2.66 1.27 4.00
C ASN A 86 2.86 2.75 3.61
N ASN A 87 3.01 3.63 4.59
CA ASN A 87 3.33 5.04 4.35
C ASN A 87 4.76 5.20 3.79
N PHE A 88 5.70 4.35 4.21
CA PHE A 88 7.03 4.28 3.59
C PHE A 88 6.95 3.80 2.14
N LEU A 89 6.24 2.71 1.84
CA LEU A 89 6.07 2.23 0.47
C LEU A 89 5.44 3.30 -0.45
N LEU A 90 4.45 4.03 0.06
CA LEU A 90 3.81 5.14 -0.65
C LEU A 90 4.76 6.31 -0.91
N SER A 91 5.64 6.67 0.04
CA SER A 91 6.59 7.75 -0.19
C SER A 91 7.62 7.35 -1.25
N GLN A 92 8.08 6.11 -1.23
CA GLN A 92 9.02 5.58 -2.22
C GLN A 92 8.40 5.57 -3.62
N SER A 93 7.13 5.15 -3.78
CA SER A 93 6.47 5.16 -5.09
C SER A 93 6.34 6.59 -5.65
N LYS A 94 5.92 7.55 -4.81
CA LYS A 94 5.83 8.97 -5.21
C LYS A 94 7.18 9.56 -5.60
N MET A 95 8.24 9.18 -4.90
CA MET A 95 9.60 9.62 -5.21
C MET A 95 10.12 9.02 -6.52
N SER A 96 9.69 7.81 -6.89
CA SER A 96 10.01 7.22 -8.19
C SER A 96 9.21 7.82 -9.33
N ASP A 97 7.95 8.20 -9.12
CA ASP A 97 7.16 8.88 -10.16
C ASP A 97 7.72 10.28 -10.47
N ALA A 98 8.33 10.92 -9.47
CA ALA A 98 9.02 12.19 -9.62
C ALA A 98 10.43 12.06 -10.24
N GLN A 99 11.02 10.85 -10.28
CA GLN A 99 12.37 10.58 -10.80
C GLN A 99 12.28 9.51 -11.91
N GLU A 100 12.16 9.95 -13.16
CA GLU A 100 12.01 9.15 -14.40
C GLU A 100 12.45 7.67 -14.32
N GLU A 101 11.43 6.79 -14.38
CA GLU A 101 11.35 5.38 -14.84
C GLU A 101 12.27 4.29 -14.26
N VAL A 102 13.51 4.55 -13.83
CA VAL A 102 14.45 3.46 -13.51
C VAL A 102 14.32 2.96 -12.07
N LEU A 103 13.94 3.84 -11.13
CA LEU A 103 13.87 3.49 -9.71
C LEU A 103 12.55 2.81 -9.33
N GLY A 104 11.43 3.19 -9.97
CA GLY A 104 10.10 2.61 -9.69
C GLY A 104 10.03 1.13 -10.05
N SER A 105 10.51 0.76 -11.23
CA SER A 105 10.61 -0.65 -11.66
C SER A 105 11.61 -1.44 -10.79
N PHE A 106 12.72 -0.84 -10.38
CA PHE A 106 13.67 -1.49 -9.46
C PHE A 106 13.05 -1.72 -8.08
N ILE A 107 12.35 -0.75 -7.50
CA ILE A 107 11.70 -0.88 -6.20
C ILE A 107 10.57 -1.92 -6.30
N LEU A 108 9.72 -1.87 -7.33
CA LEU A 108 8.66 -2.86 -7.54
C LEU A 108 9.21 -4.28 -7.74
N CYS A 109 10.26 -4.43 -8.54
CA CYS A 109 10.94 -5.70 -8.79
C CYS A 109 11.68 -6.21 -7.54
N HIS A 110 12.20 -5.30 -6.71
CA HIS A 110 12.97 -5.65 -5.51
C HIS A 110 12.07 -5.99 -4.31
N LEU A 111 10.97 -5.25 -4.13
CA LEU A 111 9.92 -5.54 -3.15
C LEU A 111 9.23 -6.88 -3.44
N CYS A 112 9.13 -7.28 -4.71
CA CYS A 112 8.63 -8.59 -5.14
C CYS A 112 9.53 -9.76 -4.70
N SER A 113 10.82 -9.51 -4.38
CA SER A 113 11.80 -10.59 -4.17
C SER A 113 12.06 -10.96 -2.70
N THR A 114 12.01 -10.05 -1.73
CA THR A 114 12.41 -10.38 -0.35
C THR A 114 11.78 -9.51 0.75
N LYS A 115 11.01 -10.18 1.62
CA LYS A 115 10.52 -9.69 2.93
C LYS A 115 11.62 -9.04 3.78
N THR A 116 12.85 -9.56 3.70
CA THR A 116 14.02 -9.11 4.47
C THR A 116 14.49 -7.72 4.09
N LYS A 117 14.42 -7.35 2.80
CA LYS A 117 15.02 -6.09 2.34
C LYS A 117 14.14 -4.88 2.64
N VAL A 118 12.82 -5.02 2.55
CA VAL A 118 11.86 -3.95 2.93
C VAL A 118 12.00 -3.59 4.40
N ILE A 119 12.09 -4.62 5.25
CA ILE A 119 12.27 -4.44 6.70
C ILE A 119 13.65 -3.84 7.01
N SER A 120 14.72 -4.26 6.31
CA SER A 120 16.08 -3.68 6.45
C SER A 120 16.11 -2.20 6.07
N LEU A 121 15.52 -1.83 4.93
CA LEU A 121 15.48 -0.44 4.46
C LEU A 121 14.69 0.47 5.40
N TYR A 122 13.53 -0.02 5.88
CA TYR A 122 12.74 0.70 6.87
C TYR A 122 13.52 0.89 8.18
N GLN A 123 14.29 -0.12 8.63
CA GLN A 123 15.13 -0.01 9.82
C GLN A 123 16.31 0.95 9.61
N GLU A 124 16.98 0.91 8.46
CA GLU A 124 18.11 1.79 8.12
C GLU A 124 17.72 3.27 8.06
N GLU A 125 16.56 3.61 7.48
CA GLU A 125 16.07 5.00 7.46
C GLU A 125 15.73 5.52 8.87
N ASN A 126 15.10 4.70 9.70
CA ASN A 126 14.78 5.09 11.08
C ASN A 126 16.05 5.25 11.94
N VAL A 127 17.09 4.45 11.70
CA VAL A 127 18.40 4.60 12.34
C VAL A 127 19.09 5.88 11.86
N SER A 128 19.05 6.18 10.57
CA SER A 128 19.61 7.42 10.00
C SER A 128 18.95 8.66 10.60
N MET A 129 17.61 8.71 10.69
CA MET A 129 16.90 9.83 11.32
C MET A 129 17.21 10.00 12.82
N MET A 130 17.54 8.93 13.57
CA MET A 130 17.96 9.05 14.97
C MET A 130 19.38 9.62 15.14
N ILE A 131 20.27 9.42 14.16
CA ILE A 131 21.67 9.88 14.23
C ILE A 131 21.78 11.38 13.93
N PHE A 132 20.87 11.96 13.14
CA PHE A 132 20.84 13.40 12.83
C PHE A 132 20.04 14.27 13.82
N SER A 133 19.50 13.66 14.89
CA SER A 133 18.74 14.36 15.93
C SER A 133 19.51 14.58 17.25
N ASN A 134 20.85 14.60 17.20
CA ASN A 134 21.73 14.88 18.36
C ASN A 134 22.75 15.97 18.06
#